data_AF-A0A524KUH8-F1
#
_entry.id   AF-A0A524KUH8-F1
#
_cell.length_a   1.000
_cell.length_b   1.000
_cell.length_c   1.000
_cell.angle_alpha   90.00
_cell.angle_beta   90.00
_cell.angle_gamma   90.00
#
_symmetry.space_group_name_H-M   'P 1'
#
loop_
_entity.id
_entity.type
_entity.pdbx_description
1 polymer ?
#
loop_
_entity_poly.entity_id
_entity_poly.type
_entity_poly.pdbx_seq_one_letter_code
_entity_poly.pdbx_strand_id
1 'polypeptide(L)'
;MEWDGAEETLFDPIKNIQIGVYYLSILERDFNDLKTAIIAYNQGPYAVQERLTNNQELPNNYVDKVLNYYANLRGFSLEEVQNEIKATE
;
A
#
# COMPACT_ATOMS: atom_id res chain seq x y z
N MET A 1 -11.39 17.82 0.42
CA MET A 1 -10.32 18.38 -0.43
C MET A 1 -10.95 18.82 -1.72
N GLU A 2 -10.60 20.02 -2.20
CA GLU A 2 -10.98 20.48 -3.54
C GLU A 2 -9.93 20.00 -4.55
N TRP A 3 -10.39 19.57 -5.72
CA TRP A 3 -9.53 19.13 -6.83
C TRP A 3 -9.29 20.30 -7.77
N ASP A 4 -8.04 20.74 -7.85
CA ASP A 4 -7.62 21.93 -8.60
C ASP A 4 -6.83 21.56 -9.88
N GLY A 5 -7.01 20.32 -10.36
CA GLY A 5 -6.22 19.75 -11.43
C GLY A 5 -5.03 18.93 -10.93
N ALA A 6 -4.48 18.09 -11.81
CA ALA A 6 -3.44 17.14 -11.45
C ALA A 6 -2.15 17.83 -10.97
N GLU A 7 -1.75 18.92 -11.62
CA GLU A 7 -0.53 19.65 -11.28
C GLU A 7 -0.64 20.27 -9.87
N GLU A 8 -1.67 21.06 -9.61
CA GLU A 8 -1.83 21.74 -8.32
C GLU A 8 -2.20 20.78 -7.17
N THR A 9 -2.90 19.69 -7.47
CA THR A 9 -3.38 18.77 -6.42
C THR A 9 -2.37 17.67 -6.11
N LEU A 10 -1.72 17.08 -7.12
CA LEU A 10 -0.84 15.93 -6.89
C LEU A 10 0.60 16.33 -6.56
N PHE A 11 1.05 17.53 -6.92
CA PHE A 11 2.38 18.03 -6.56
C PHE A 11 2.40 18.77 -5.22
N ASP A 12 1.25 19.18 -4.69
CA ASP A 12 1.15 19.63 -3.30
C ASP A 12 1.36 18.41 -2.36
N PRO A 13 2.37 18.43 -1.48
CA PRO A 13 2.71 17.27 -0.65
C PRO A 13 1.62 16.92 0.36
N ILE A 14 0.88 17.91 0.88
CA ILE A 14 -0.19 17.66 1.86
C ILE A 14 -1.36 16.99 1.17
N LYS A 15 -1.77 17.51 0.00
CA LYS A 15 -2.85 16.92 -0.79
C LYS A 15 -2.48 15.52 -1.30
N ASN A 16 -1.24 15.33 -1.76
CA ASN A 16 -0.74 14.03 -2.22
C ASN A 16 -0.78 12.97 -1.11
N ILE A 17 -0.31 13.29 0.10
CA ILE A 17 -0.35 12.38 1.25
C ILE A 17 -1.80 12.03 1.61
N GLN A 18 -2.71 13.01 1.66
CA GLN A 18 -4.12 12.76 1.97
C GLN A 18 -4.77 11.81 0.97
N ILE A 19 -4.55 12.03 -0.33
CA ILE A 19 -5.07 11.15 -1.39
C ILE A 19 -4.44 9.76 -1.28
N GLY A 20 -3.12 9.68 -1.11
CA GLY A 20 -2.40 8.41 -1.01
C GLY A 20 -2.85 7.56 0.18
N VAL A 21 -3.00 8.17 1.37
CA VAL A 21 -3.49 7.48 2.57
C VAL A 21 -4.95 7.05 2.39
N TYR A 22 -5.80 7.90 1.83
CA TYR A 22 -7.19 7.55 1.55
C TYR A 22 -7.28 6.37 0.59
N TYR A 23 -6.52 6.40 -0.51
CA TYR A 23 -6.50 5.30 -1.48
C TYR A 23 -5.97 4.00 -0.88
N LEU A 24 -4.88 4.06 -0.09
CA LEU A 24 -4.36 2.90 0.63
C LEU A 24 -5.40 2.30 1.59
N SER A 25 -6.15 3.15 2.31
CA SER A 25 -7.21 2.69 3.24
C SER A 25 -8.37 1.99 2.53
N ILE A 26 -8.69 2.39 1.28
CA ILE A 26 -9.68 1.69 0.47
C ILE A 26 -9.16 0.31 0.11
N LEU A 27 -7.92 0.21 -0.39
CA LEU A 27 -7.33 -1.05 -0.80
C LEU A 27 -7.16 -2.02 0.38
N GLU A 28 -6.74 -1.52 1.55
CA GLU A 28 -6.59 -2.35 2.75
C GLU A 28 -7.93 -2.96 3.18
N ARG A 29 -9.00 -2.16 3.19
CA ARG A 29 -10.35 -2.67 3.45
C ARG A 29 -10.85 -3.65 2.39
N ASP A 30 -10.56 -3.38 1.11
CA ASP A 30 -11.08 -4.20 0.00
C ASP A 30 -10.38 -5.57 -0.07
N PHE A 31 -9.08 -5.63 0.24
CA PHE A 31 -8.31 -6.88 0.25
C PHE A 31 -8.23 -7.57 1.62
N ASN A 32 -8.48 -6.84 2.71
CA ASN A 32 -8.34 -7.30 4.10
C ASN A 32 -6.96 -7.94 4.37
N ASP A 33 -5.91 -7.41 3.73
CA ASP A 33 -4.51 -7.81 3.88
C ASP A 33 -3.63 -6.63 3.44
N LEU A 34 -2.87 -6.07 4.38
CA LEU A 34 -2.08 -4.86 4.12
C LEU A 34 -1.00 -5.09 3.05
N LYS A 35 -0.42 -6.29 2.98
CA LYS A 35 0.62 -6.60 1.99
C LYS A 35 0.03 -6.60 0.59
N THR A 36 -1.11 -7.23 0.40
CA THR A 36 -1.88 -7.26 -0.86
C THR A 36 -2.32 -5.85 -1.23
N ALA A 37 -2.77 -5.03 -0.27
CA ALA A 37 -3.11 -3.64 -0.51
C ALA A 37 -1.91 -2.81 -1.02
N ILE A 38 -0.72 -3.00 -0.47
CA ILE A 38 0.51 -2.35 -0.94
C ILE A 38 0.86 -2.80 -2.37
N ILE A 39 0.69 -4.08 -2.69
CA ILE A 39 0.91 -4.60 -4.06
C ILE A 39 -0.12 -3.97 -5.02
N ALA A 40 -1.39 -3.92 -4.62
CA ALA A 40 -2.48 -3.32 -5.41
C ALA A 40 -2.31 -1.80 -5.60
N TYR A 41 -1.74 -1.11 -4.61
CA TYR A 41 -1.40 0.30 -4.71
C TYR A 41 -0.43 0.57 -5.87
N ASN A 42 0.53 -0.34 -6.07
CA ASN A 42 1.53 -0.24 -7.12
C ASN A 42 1.06 -0.76 -8.48
N GLN A 43 0.37 -1.90 -8.50
CA GLN A 43 0.06 -2.65 -9.74
C GLN A 43 -1.36 -2.42 -10.26
N GLY A 44 -2.22 -1.79 -9.44
CA GLY A 44 -3.63 -1.64 -9.69
C GLY A 44 -4.44 -2.79 -9.09
N PRO A 45 -5.60 -2.50 -8.45
CA PRO A 45 -6.41 -3.50 -7.76
C PRO A 45 -6.98 -4.56 -8.69
N TYR A 46 -7.35 -4.19 -9.92
CA TYR A 46 -7.89 -5.14 -10.89
C TYR A 46 -6.89 -6.24 -11.27
N ALA A 47 -5.63 -5.87 -11.52
CA ALA A 47 -4.57 -6.83 -11.87
C ALA A 47 -4.25 -7.76 -10.70
N VAL A 48 -4.26 -7.25 -9.47
CA VAL A 48 -4.08 -8.07 -8.27
C VAL A 48 -5.25 -9.01 -8.07
N GLN A 49 -6.49 -8.52 -8.19
CA GLN A 49 -7.69 -9.34 -8.06
C GLN A 49 -7.75 -10.46 -9.11
N GLU A 50 -7.38 -10.17 -10.36
CA GLU A 50 -7.30 -11.15 -11.43
C GLU A 50 -6.30 -12.27 -11.10
N ARG A 51 -5.11 -11.92 -10.60
CA ARG A 51 -4.10 -12.90 -10.18
C ARG A 51 -4.61 -13.79 -9.05
N LEU A 52 -5.18 -13.18 -8.01
CA LEU A 52 -5.74 -13.91 -6.86
C LEU A 52 -6.85 -14.87 -7.29
N THR A 53 -7.76 -14.41 -8.15
CA THR A 53 -8.87 -15.23 -8.68
C THR A 53 -8.35 -16.44 -9.48
N ASN A 54 -7.21 -16.28 -10.16
CA ASN A 54 -6.55 -17.33 -10.91
C ASN A 54 -5.55 -18.17 -10.07
N ASN A 55 -5.52 -18.01 -8.74
CA ASN A 55 -4.57 -18.64 -7.82
C ASN A 55 -3.09 -18.42 -8.22
N GLN A 56 -2.79 -17.25 -8.78
CA GLN A 56 -1.43 -16.86 -9.14
C GLN A 56 -0.76 -16.13 -7.98
N GLU A 57 0.52 -16.40 -7.77
CA GLU A 57 1.32 -15.69 -6.78
C GLU A 57 1.43 -14.19 -7.12
N LEU A 58 1.42 -13.37 -6.07
CA LEU A 58 1.68 -11.95 -6.17
C LEU A 58 3.19 -11.70 -5.99
N PRO A 59 3.80 -10.81 -6.79
CA PRO A 59 5.21 -10.49 -6.66
C PRO A 59 5.48 -9.64 -5.40
N ASN A 60 6.42 -10.10 -4.56
CA ASN A 60 6.69 -9.48 -3.27
C ASN A 60 7.73 -8.34 -3.30
N ASN A 61 8.45 -8.16 -4.41
CA ASN A 61 9.56 -7.21 -4.53
C ASN A 61 9.19 -5.77 -4.14
N TYR A 62 7.99 -5.29 -4.51
CA TYR A 62 7.56 -3.94 -4.17
C TYR A 62 7.16 -3.82 -2.70
N VAL A 63 6.38 -4.76 -2.18
CA VAL A 63 5.97 -4.74 -0.77
C VAL A 63 7.16 -4.91 0.16
N ASP A 64 8.12 -5.77 -0.17
CA ASP A 64 9.36 -5.94 0.59
C ASP A 64 10.16 -4.63 0.64
N LYS A 65 10.24 -3.90 -0.48
CA LYS A 65 10.88 -2.58 -0.51
C LYS A 65 10.18 -1.60 0.42
N VAL A 66 8.85 -1.53 0.39
CA VAL A 66 8.06 -0.62 1.24
C VAL A 66 8.23 -0.97 2.72
N LEU A 67 8.11 -2.24 3.08
CA LEU A 67 8.23 -2.69 4.47
C LEU A 67 9.64 -2.48 5.03
N ASN A 68 10.68 -2.63 4.20
CA ASN A 68 12.05 -2.30 4.60
C ASN A 68 12.22 -0.80 4.91
N TYR A 69 11.68 0.10 4.08
CA TYR A 69 11.72 1.53 4.38
C TYR A 69 10.92 1.88 5.64
N TYR A 70 9.74 1.27 5.79
CA TYR A 70 8.92 1.46 6.97
C TYR A 70 9.63 1.01 8.26
N ALA A 71 10.27 -0.17 8.24
CA ALA A 71 11.08 -0.66 9.35
C ALA A 71 12.20 0.33 9.71
N ASN A 72 12.96 0.80 8.72
CA ASN A 72 14.01 1.79 8.92
C ASN A 72 13.49 3.11 9.52
N LEU A 73 12.33 3.60 9.06
CA LEU A 73 11.71 4.83 9.56
C LEU A 73 11.15 4.68 10.98
N ARG A 74 10.70 3.47 11.35
CA ARG A 74 10.22 3.15 12.70
C ARG A 74 11.34 2.81 13.68
N GLY A 75 12.57 2.59 13.18
CA GLY A 75 13.69 2.10 13.98
C GLY A 75 13.56 0.62 14.37
N PHE A 76 12.85 -0.17 13.56
CA PHE A 76 12.58 -1.59 13.78
C PHE A 76 13.32 -2.45 12.75
N SER A 77 13.48 -3.73 13.06
CA SER A 77 13.80 -4.77 12.09
C SER A 77 12.59 -5.09 11.20
N LEU A 78 12.85 -5.66 10.02
CA LEU A 78 11.79 -6.12 9.13
C LEU A 78 10.89 -7.19 9.79
N GLU A 79 11.49 -8.06 10.62
CA GLU A 79 10.76 -9.10 11.34
C GLU A 79 9.77 -8.50 12.35
N GLU A 80 10.19 -7.48 13.11
CA GLU A 80 9.31 -6.76 14.05
C GLU A 80 8.12 -6.10 13.33
N VAL A 81 8.36 -5.47 12.17
CA VAL A 81 7.29 -4.91 11.35
C VAL A 81 6.33 -5.98 10.83
N GLN A 82 6.86 -7.10 10.34
CA GLN A 82 6.02 -8.19 9.84
C GLN A 82 5.16 -8.79 10.95
N ASN A 83 5.67 -8.84 12.18
CA ASN A 83 4.91 -9.28 13.35
C ASN A 83 3.85 -8.25 13.77
N GLU A 84 4.16 -6.94 13.71
CA GLU A 84 3.19 -5.85 13.94
C GLU A 84 2.00 -5.96 12.98
N ILE A 85 2.26 -6.17 11.68
CA ILE A 85 1.21 -6.28 10.65
C ILE A 85 0.34 -7.52 10.86
N LYS A 86 0.95 -8.67 11.16
CA LYS A 86 0.20 -9.91 11.44
C LYS A 86 -0.65 -9.82 12.70
N ALA A 87 -0.25 -9.01 13.68
CA ALA A 87 -1.01 -8.84 14.93
C ALA A 87 -2.25 -7.96 14.75
N THR A 88 -2.38 -7.27 13.61
CA THR A 88 -3.54 -6.45 13.25
C THR A 88 -4.56 -7.16 12.36
N GLU A 89 -4.28 -8.39 11.92
CA GLU A 89 -5.18 -9.30 11.19
C GLU A 89 -6.01 -10.18 12.15
#